data_AF-A0A4Q7W126-F1
#
_entry.id   AF-A0A4Q7W126-F1
#
_cell.length_a   1.000
_cell.length_b   1.000
_cell.length_c   1.000
_cell.angle_alpha   90.00
_cell.angle_beta   90.00
_cell.angle_gamma   90.00
#
_symmetry.space_group_name_H-M   'P 1'
#
loop_
_entity.id
_entity.type
_entity.pdbx_description
1 polymer ?
#
loop_
_entity_poly.entity_id
_entity_poly.type
_entity_poly.pdbx_seq_one_letter_code
_entity_poly.pdbx_strand_id
1 'polypeptide(L)'
;MNALNTKSAMAALTLSMCLVTLGSAQAAEGDAAAFDKPLTRAEVMADLQIWRESGLADLQKSEDPTASFSAEYRQAQARYERMRASPQFAMLVAKFAGVRGEPLSSASR
;
A
#
# COMPACT_ATOMS: atom_id res chain seq x y z
N MET A 1 -41.53 -50.24 -16.66
CA MET A 1 -40.74 -51.23 -15.89
C MET A 1 -39.27 -50.99 -16.22
N ASN A 2 -38.47 -50.73 -15.19
CA ASN A 2 -37.00 -50.85 -15.10
C ASN A 2 -36.16 -49.87 -15.95
N ALA A 3 -35.12 -49.21 -15.45
CA ALA A 3 -34.53 -49.13 -14.12
C ALA A 3 -33.68 -47.85 -14.05
N LEU A 4 -33.63 -47.25 -12.86
CA LEU A 4 -32.62 -46.26 -12.51
C LEU A 4 -31.23 -46.88 -12.69
N ASN A 5 -30.33 -46.21 -13.43
CA ASN A 5 -28.91 -46.45 -13.28
C ASN A 5 -28.21 -45.12 -12.96
N THR A 6 -27.67 -45.08 -11.75
CA THR A 6 -27.00 -43.93 -11.16
C THR A 6 -25.50 -43.97 -11.49
N LYS A 7 -24.87 -42.78 -11.37
CA LYS A 7 -23.42 -42.53 -11.24
C LYS A 7 -22.68 -42.24 -12.54
N SER A 8 -22.66 -40.96 -12.90
CA SER A 8 -21.44 -40.26 -13.33
C SER A 8 -21.69 -38.76 -13.17
N ALA A 9 -21.22 -38.23 -12.05
CA ALA A 9 -21.16 -36.81 -11.78
C ALA A 9 -20.02 -36.21 -12.62
N MET A 10 -20.29 -35.15 -13.38
CA MET A 10 -19.31 -34.06 -13.50
C MET A 10 -19.92 -32.80 -14.13
N ALA A 11 -19.87 -31.75 -13.31
CA ALA A 11 -19.63 -30.35 -13.67
C ALA A 11 -20.60 -29.68 -14.65
N ALA A 12 -21.70 -29.18 -14.09
CA ALA A 12 -22.39 -28.02 -14.61
C ALA A 12 -21.47 -26.78 -14.50
N LEU A 13 -20.95 -26.32 -15.64
CA LEU A 13 -20.42 -24.96 -15.77
C LEU A 13 -21.27 -24.23 -16.81
N THR A 14 -22.47 -23.83 -16.40
CA THR A 14 -23.30 -22.90 -17.17
C THR A 14 -22.62 -21.54 -17.13
N LEU A 15 -21.97 -21.18 -18.23
CA LEU A 15 -21.43 -19.85 -18.50
C LEU A 15 -22.59 -18.87 -18.71
N SER A 16 -23.25 -18.46 -17.63
CA SER A 16 -24.31 -17.45 -17.64
C SER A 16 -23.70 -16.05 -17.70
N MET A 17 -23.49 -15.61 -18.93
CA MET A 17 -24.09 -14.39 -19.50
C MET A 17 -24.49 -13.28 -18.50
N CYS A 18 -23.66 -12.23 -18.48
CA CYS A 18 -24.01 -10.81 -18.37
C CYS A 18 -25.12 -10.41 -17.38
N LEU A 19 -24.73 -10.09 -16.14
CA LEU A 19 -25.51 -9.17 -15.31
C LEU A 19 -24.87 -7.79 -15.42
N VAL A 20 -25.46 -6.94 -16.27
CA VAL A 20 -25.29 -5.48 -16.19
C VAL A 20 -25.98 -5.04 -14.90
N THR A 21 -25.19 -4.77 -13.87
CA THR A 21 -25.67 -4.02 -12.70
C THR A 21 -25.83 -2.56 -13.10
N LEU A 22 -27.07 -2.11 -13.28
CA LEU A 22 -27.40 -0.68 -13.15
C LEU A 22 -27.24 -0.32 -11.67
N GLY A 23 -26.03 0.10 -11.29
CA GLY A 23 -25.70 0.62 -9.97
C GLY A 23 -25.68 2.14 -10.01
N SER A 24 -26.60 2.74 -9.27
CA SER A 24 -26.77 4.12 -8.84
C SER A 24 -25.63 5.09 -9.18
N ALA A 25 -25.99 6.22 -9.80
CA ALA A 25 -25.18 7.44 -9.75
C ALA A 25 -24.96 7.83 -8.27
N GLN A 26 -23.86 7.37 -7.69
CA GLN A 26 -23.33 7.96 -6.47
C GLN A 26 -22.95 9.39 -6.82
N ALA A 27 -23.78 10.34 -6.40
CA ALA A 27 -23.33 11.69 -6.18
C ALA A 27 -22.05 11.58 -5.35
N ALA A 28 -20.93 11.96 -5.95
CA ALA A 28 -19.70 12.19 -5.22
C ALA A 28 -19.98 13.37 -4.29
N GLU A 29 -20.53 13.07 -3.11
CA GLU A 29 -20.30 13.88 -1.94
C GLU A 29 -18.78 13.91 -1.83
N GLY A 30 -18.21 15.06 -2.21
CA GLY A 30 -16.78 15.27 -2.11
C GLY A 30 -16.41 15.00 -0.67
N ASP A 31 -15.77 13.85 -0.44
CA ASP A 31 -14.98 13.61 0.75
C ASP A 31 -14.04 14.81 0.82
N ALA A 32 -14.37 15.75 1.71
CA ALA A 32 -13.59 16.94 1.91
C ALA A 32 -12.23 16.45 2.33
N ALA A 33 -11.28 16.53 1.39
CA ALA A 33 -9.92 16.01 1.44
C ALA A 33 -9.52 15.66 2.88
N ALA A 34 -9.56 14.37 3.23
CA ALA A 34 -9.10 13.90 4.52
C ALA A 34 -7.71 14.49 4.76
N PHE A 35 -7.62 15.51 5.61
CA PHE A 35 -6.34 16.11 5.94
C PHE A 35 -5.55 15.03 6.64
N ASP A 36 -4.53 14.52 5.96
CA ASP A 36 -3.57 13.60 6.56
C ASP A 36 -3.13 14.20 7.90
N LYS A 37 -3.34 13.42 8.97
CA LYS A 37 -2.91 13.82 10.31
C LYS A 37 -1.45 14.28 10.25
N PRO A 38 -1.08 15.36 10.96
CA PRO A 38 0.28 15.86 10.93
C PRO A 38 1.26 14.76 11.37
N LEU A 39 2.29 14.53 10.56
CA LEU A 39 3.34 13.55 10.89
C LEU A 39 4.11 13.99 12.13
N THR A 40 4.37 13.04 13.02
CA THR A 40 5.26 13.22 14.15
C THR A 40 6.72 13.31 13.70
N ARG A 41 7.60 13.86 14.55
CA ARG A 41 9.03 13.89 14.22
C ARG A 41 9.62 12.49 14.18
N ALA A 42 9.19 11.59 15.06
CA ALA A 42 9.56 10.18 15.02
C ALA A 42 9.20 9.51 13.68
N GLU A 43 8.01 9.75 13.14
CA GLU A 43 7.61 9.25 11.82
C GLU A 43 8.47 9.83 10.70
N VAL A 44 8.73 11.13 10.70
CA VAL A 44 9.62 11.75 9.70
C VAL A 44 11.03 11.14 9.74
N MET A 45 11.56 10.85 10.94
CA MET A 45 12.88 10.21 11.07
C MET A 45 12.88 8.75 10.58
N ALA A 46 11.81 8.00 10.88
CA ALA A 46 11.64 6.65 10.36
C ALA A 46 11.55 6.64 8.83
N ASP A 47 10.74 7.55 8.25
CA ASP A 47 10.58 7.71 6.80
C ASP A 47 11.91 8.10 6.14
N LEU A 48 12.66 9.02 6.75
CA LEU A 48 13.98 9.42 6.26
C LEU A 48 14.98 8.26 6.27
N GLN A 49 14.94 7.39 7.27
CA GLN A 49 15.81 6.23 7.33
C GLN A 49 15.49 5.23 6.21
N ILE A 50 14.22 4.82 6.05
CA ILE A 50 13.85 3.87 5.00
C ILE A 50 14.01 4.46 3.59
N TRP A 51 13.86 5.79 3.42
CA TRP A 51 14.14 6.47 2.17
C TRP A 51 15.61 6.34 1.78
N ARG A 52 16.54 6.47 2.74
CA ARG A 52 17.97 6.23 2.51
C ARG A 52 18.25 4.76 2.19
N GLU A 53 17.72 3.85 3.01
CA GLU A 53 17.94 2.39 2.84
C GLU A 53 17.36 1.85 1.52
N SER A 54 16.37 2.52 0.94
CA SER A 54 15.78 2.12 -0.34
C SER A 54 16.70 2.37 -1.55
N GLY A 55 17.69 3.25 -1.39
CA GLY A 55 18.53 3.80 -2.45
C GLY A 55 17.94 5.05 -3.14
N LEU A 56 16.72 5.48 -2.79
CA LEU A 56 16.13 6.71 -3.34
C LEU A 56 16.97 7.95 -3.01
N ALA A 57 17.61 7.99 -1.84
CA ALA A 57 18.46 9.11 -1.45
C ALA A 57 19.67 9.32 -2.36
N ASP A 58 20.22 8.25 -2.93
CA ASP A 58 21.38 8.33 -3.83
C ASP A 58 20.94 8.69 -5.25
N LEU A 59 19.80 8.16 -5.70
CA LEU A 59 19.20 8.52 -6.99
C LEU A 59 18.75 9.99 -7.03
N GLN A 60 18.22 10.52 -5.92
CA GLN A 60 17.83 11.93 -5.80
C GLN A 60 19.03 12.88 -5.92
N LYS A 61 20.22 12.45 -5.49
CA LYS A 61 21.45 13.25 -5.56
C LYS A 61 22.13 13.19 -6.92
N SER A 62 21.67 12.32 -7.81
CA SER A 62 22.21 12.21 -9.17
C SER A 62 22.04 13.54 -9.91
N GLU A 63 23.06 13.95 -10.65
CA GLU A 63 22.99 15.10 -11.57
C GLU A 63 22.25 14.76 -12.87
N ASP A 64 21.94 13.47 -13.11
CA ASP A 64 21.15 13.04 -14.25
C ASP A 64 19.67 13.42 -14.07
N PRO A 65 19.13 14.35 -14.89
CA PRO A 65 17.74 14.78 -14.78
C PRO A 65 16.75 13.67 -15.13
N THR A 66 17.21 12.59 -15.77
CA THR A 66 16.39 11.44 -16.15
C THR A 66 16.39 10.33 -15.10
N ALA A 67 17.20 10.44 -14.04
CA ALA A 67 17.33 9.42 -13.00
C ALA A 67 15.98 9.03 -12.37
N SER A 68 15.03 9.97 -12.26
CA SER A 68 13.68 9.71 -11.73
C SER A 68 12.81 8.81 -12.64
N PHE A 69 13.15 8.69 -13.93
CA PHE A 69 12.43 7.83 -14.90
C PHE A 69 13.12 6.49 -15.14
N SER A 70 14.28 6.28 -14.51
CA SER A 70 15.09 5.07 -14.64
C SER A 70 14.38 3.82 -14.08
N ALA A 71 14.82 2.64 -14.52
CA ALA A 71 14.33 1.38 -13.96
C ALA A 71 14.76 1.24 -12.50
N GLU A 72 15.94 1.73 -12.18
CA GLU A 72 16.57 1.76 -10.87
C GLU A 72 15.74 2.56 -9.87
N TYR A 73 15.21 3.73 -10.29
CA TYR A 73 14.29 4.53 -9.48
C TYR A 73 13.00 3.79 -9.18
N ARG A 74 12.36 3.16 -10.18
CA ARG A 74 11.15 2.35 -9.95
C ARG A 74 11.41 1.20 -8.98
N GLN A 75 12.56 0.55 -9.07
CA GLN A 75 12.94 -0.51 -8.13
C GLN A 75 13.19 0.02 -6.72
N ALA A 76 13.86 1.17 -6.58
CA ALA A 76 14.09 1.83 -5.30
C ALA A 76 12.77 2.27 -4.65
N GLN A 77 11.87 2.84 -5.43
CA GLN A 77 10.51 3.21 -5.02
C GLN A 77 9.75 1.98 -4.49
N ALA A 78 9.74 0.87 -5.23
CA ALA A 78 9.09 -0.36 -4.78
C ALA A 78 9.72 -0.93 -3.49
N ARG A 79 11.03 -0.75 -3.28
CA ARG A 79 11.68 -1.11 -2.00
C ARG A 79 11.22 -0.21 -0.86
N TYR A 80 11.19 1.11 -1.08
CA TYR A 80 10.70 2.08 -0.10
C TYR A 80 9.27 1.76 0.34
N GLU A 81 8.36 1.53 -0.61
CA GLU A 81 6.95 1.19 -0.32
C GLU A 81 6.83 -0.09 0.51
N ARG A 82 7.60 -1.13 0.16
CA ARG A 82 7.61 -2.38 0.93
C ARG A 82 8.13 -2.19 2.35
N MET A 83 9.18 -1.39 2.54
CA MET A 83 9.71 -1.10 3.87
C MET A 83 8.72 -0.26 4.69
N ARG A 84 8.07 0.72 4.07
CA ARG A 84 7.07 1.57 4.74
C ARG A 84 5.83 0.79 5.19
N ALA A 85 5.43 -0.22 4.42
CA ALA A 85 4.33 -1.12 4.77
C ALA A 85 4.73 -2.24 5.74
N SER A 86 6.02 -2.36 6.09
CA SER A 86 6.50 -3.45 6.96
C SER A 86 6.37 -3.10 8.46
N PRO A 87 6.27 -4.12 9.34
CA PRO A 87 6.31 -3.91 10.80
C PRO A 87 7.55 -3.14 11.28
N GLN A 88 8.64 -3.21 10.53
CA GLN A 88 9.92 -2.59 10.83
C GLN A 88 9.80 -1.06 10.81
N PHE A 89 8.92 -0.50 9.98
CA PHE A 89 8.63 0.94 10.02
C PHE A 89 8.06 1.36 11.38
N ALA A 90 7.06 0.63 11.90
CA ALA A 90 6.49 0.91 13.22
C ALA A 90 7.54 0.76 14.34
N MET A 91 8.46 -0.21 14.22
CA MET A 91 9.57 -0.37 15.16
C MET A 91 10.55 0.82 15.09
N LEU A 92 10.85 1.33 13.90
CA LEU A 92 11.68 2.53 13.71
C LEU A 92 11.00 3.77 14.31
N VAL A 93 9.70 3.95 14.08
CA VAL A 93 8.92 5.04 14.70
C VAL A 93 9.01 4.93 16.22
N ALA A 94 8.80 3.75 16.78
CA ALA A 94 8.87 3.55 18.23
C ALA A 94 10.27 3.83 18.80
N LYS A 95 11.31 3.40 18.10
CA LYS A 95 12.70 3.70 18.44
C LYS A 95 12.95 5.20 18.46
N PHE A 96 12.57 5.92 17.41
CA PHE A 96 12.81 7.37 17.33
C PHE A 96 11.96 8.17 18.32
N ALA A 97 10.73 7.74 18.60
CA ALA A 97 9.89 8.33 19.62
C ALA A 97 10.51 8.17 21.02
N GLY A 98 10.99 6.96 21.35
CA GLY A 98 11.65 6.68 22.63
C GLY A 98 12.92 7.50 22.84
N VAL A 99 13.76 7.66 21.80
CA VAL A 99 14.96 8.51 21.85
C VAL A 99 14.61 9.99 22.11
N ARG A 100 13.42 10.43 21.69
CA ARG A 100 12.99 11.83 21.75
C ARG A 100 12.09 12.14 22.95
N GLY A 101 11.64 11.13 23.68
CA GLY A 101 10.60 11.31 24.70
C GLY A 101 9.25 11.72 24.09
N GLU A 102 9.01 11.41 22.81
CA GLU A 102 7.72 11.65 22.15
C GLU A 102 6.76 10.49 22.45
N PRO A 103 5.47 10.75 22.71
CA PRO A 103 4.49 9.69 22.85
C PRO A 103 4.29 8.96 21.52
N LEU A 104 4.19 7.62 21.55
CA LEU A 104 3.96 6.74 20.39
C LEU A 104 2.61 6.97 19.67
N SER A 105 1.78 7.87 20.20
CA SER A 105 0.42 8.12 19.76
C SER A 105 0.08 9.57 20.01
N SER A 106 0.25 10.42 19.01
CA SER A 106 -0.46 11.70 18.93
C SER A 106 -1.47 11.77 17.78
N ALA A 107 -1.66 10.71 16.98
CA ALA A 107 -2.96 10.27 16.46
C ALA A 107 -2.83 9.03 15.56
N SER A 108 -3.66 8.02 15.86
CA SER A 108 -3.79 6.69 15.25
C SER A 108 -3.53 6.55 13.74
N ARG A 109 -2.75 5.53 13.39
CA ARG A 109 -3.06 4.60 12.30
C ARG A 109 -3.23 3.20 12.89
#